data_AF-A0A659UGM6-F1
#
_entry.id   AF-A0A659UGM6-F1
#
_cell.length_a   1.000
_cell.length_b   1.000
_cell.length_c   1.000
_cell.angle_alpha   90.00
_cell.angle_beta   90.00
_cell.angle_gamma   90.00
#
_symmetry.space_group_name_H-M   'P 1'
#
loop_
_entity.id
_entity.type
_entity.pdbx_description
1 polymer ?
#
loop_
_entity_poly.entity_id
_entity_poly.type
_entity_poly.pdbx_seq_one_letter_code
_entity_poly.pdbx_strand_id
1 'polypeptide(L)'
;LVEKAARGQRILRTLMMFPMMFSPILVGFQFKFMFNDNIGLVNNALQSLGITRDAIPWLIEGHLAFIAISIAEIWSSTAIFAILILAGLLAMP
;
A
#
# COMPACT_ATOMS: atom_id res chain seq x y z
N LEU A 1 -29.28 0.60 -10.90
CA LEU A 1 -28.03 1.39 -10.85
C LEU A 1 -27.71 1.84 -9.42
N VAL A 2 -28.69 2.33 -8.65
CA VAL A 2 -28.54 2.75 -7.24
C VAL A 2 -28.01 1.64 -6.31
N GLU A 3 -28.52 0.40 -6.38
CA GLU A 3 -28.00 -0.72 -5.56
C GLU A 3 -26.54 -1.11 -5.89
N LYS A 4 -26.14 -1.03 -7.16
CA LYS A 4 -24.75 -1.31 -7.58
C LYS A 4 -23.80 -0.23 -7.07
N ALA A 5 -24.22 1.03 -7.09
CA ALA A 5 -23.47 2.14 -6.50
C ALA A 5 -23.29 1.94 -4.98
N ALA A 6 -24.36 1.56 -4.27
CA ALA A 6 -24.30 1.28 -2.83
C ALA A 6 -23.38 0.09 -2.48
N ARG A 7 -23.40 -0.98 -3.27
CA ARG A 7 -22.52 -2.15 -3.06
C ARG A 7 -21.04 -1.84 -3.37
N GLY A 8 -20.79 -1.08 -4.44
CA GLY A 8 -19.45 -0.60 -4.79
C GLY A 8 -18.85 0.31 -3.73
N GLN A 9 -19.65 1.23 -3.18
CA GLN A 9 -19.24 2.11 -2.08
C GLN A 9 -18.85 1.32 -0.82
N ARG A 10 -19.61 0.27 -0.48
CA ARG A 10 -19.30 -0.59 0.67
C ARG A 10 -17.99 -1.34 0.49
N ILE A 11 -17.73 -1.89 -0.70
CA ILE A 11 -16.47 -2.59 -1.02
C ILE A 11 -15.30 -1.61 -0.97
N LEU A 12 -15.43 -0.44 -1.61
CA LEU A 12 -14.38 0.57 -1.64
C LEU A 12 -14.03 1.02 -0.23
N ARG A 13 -15.02 1.26 0.63
CA ARG A 13 -14.79 1.59 2.04
C ARG A 13 -14.01 0.50 2.77
N THR A 14 -14.38 -0.78 2.61
CA THR A 14 -13.65 -1.89 3.22
C THR A 14 -12.20 -1.96 2.74
N LEU A 15 -11.96 -1.80 1.44
CA LEU A 15 -10.62 -1.80 0.86
C LEU A 15 -9.76 -0.63 1.37
N MET A 16 -10.35 0.57 1.47
CA MET A 16 -9.66 1.75 2.01
C MET A 16 -9.34 1.62 3.51
N MET A 17 -10.15 0.87 4.26
CA MET A 17 -9.92 0.61 5.69
C MET A 17 -8.89 -0.51 5.92
N PHE A 18 -8.62 -1.35 4.93
CA PHE A 18 -7.72 -2.50 5.10
C PHE A 18 -6.33 -2.14 5.66
N PRO A 19 -5.64 -1.07 5.22
CA PRO A 19 -4.31 -0.72 5.74
C PRO A 19 -4.31 -0.34 7.22
N MET A 20 -5.38 0.31 7.69
CA MET A 20 -5.48 0.81 9.07
C MET A 20 -5.70 -0.31 10.09
N MET A 21 -6.04 -1.52 9.63
CA MET A 21 -6.25 -2.68 10.50
C MET A 21 -4.94 -3.28 11.02
N PHE A 22 -3.80 -2.94 10.40
CA PHE A 22 -2.48 -3.43 10.78
C PHE A 22 -1.78 -2.46 11.73
N SER A 23 -1.01 -3.00 12.68
CA SER A 23 -0.16 -2.15 13.52
C SER A 23 0.98 -1.55 12.69
N PRO A 24 1.49 -0.34 13.03
CA PRO A 24 2.59 0.28 12.29
C PRO A 24 3.83 -0.61 12.19
N ILE A 25 4.14 -1.35 13.27
CA ILE A 25 5.24 -2.30 13.31
C ILE A 25 5.03 -3.41 12.27
N LEU A 26 3.83 -3.97 12.18
CA LEU A 26 3.50 -5.03 11.23
C LEU A 26 3.58 -4.54 9.79
N VAL A 27 3.15 -3.31 9.50
CA VAL A 27 3.32 -2.68 8.19
C VAL A 27 4.80 -2.58 7.83
N GLY A 28 5.65 -2.15 8.76
CA GLY A 28 7.10 -2.12 8.57
C GLY A 28 7.68 -3.50 8.22
N PHE A 29 7.29 -4.55 8.94
CA PHE A 29 7.72 -5.92 8.63
C PHE A 29 7.20 -6.42 7.27
N GLN A 30 5.94 -6.13 6.95
CA GLN A 30 5.32 -6.49 5.68
C GLN A 30 6.11 -5.90 4.50
N PHE A 31 6.35 -4.59 4.52
CA PHE A 31 7.08 -3.92 3.44
C PHE A 31 8.56 -4.28 3.42
N LYS A 32 9.19 -4.48 4.59
CA LYS A 32 10.56 -5.02 4.66
C LYS A 32 10.68 -6.37 3.95
N PHE A 33 9.69 -7.24 4.13
CA PHE A 33 9.63 -8.52 3.43
C PHE A 33 9.39 -8.32 1.92
N MET A 34 8.44 -7.47 1.54
CA MET A 34 8.12 -7.21 0.12
C MET A 34 9.32 -6.67 -0.66
N PHE A 35 10.09 -5.76 -0.07
CA PHE A 35 11.27 -5.13 -0.68
C PHE A 35 12.58 -5.87 -0.42
N ASN A 36 12.52 -7.08 0.15
CA ASN A 36 13.72 -7.88 0.36
C ASN A 36 14.38 -8.24 -1.00
N ASP A 37 15.70 -8.24 -1.02
CA ASP A 37 16.53 -8.54 -2.19
C ASP A 37 16.61 -10.03 -2.51
N ASN A 38 16.54 -10.90 -1.50
CA ASN A 38 16.68 -12.35 -1.69
C ASN A 38 15.36 -13.09 -1.92
N ILE A 39 14.31 -12.74 -1.18
CA ILE A 39 13.01 -13.44 -1.18
C ILE A 39 11.81 -12.51 -1.39
N GLY A 40 12.04 -11.24 -1.73
CA GLY A 40 10.99 -10.22 -1.75
C GLY A 40 10.03 -10.33 -2.93
N LEU A 41 8.76 -10.03 -2.66
CA LEU A 41 7.69 -10.08 -3.66
C LEU A 41 7.94 -9.12 -4.83
N VAL A 42 8.49 -7.93 -4.55
CA VAL A 42 8.72 -6.89 -5.56
C VAL A 42 9.78 -7.32 -6.56
N ASN A 43 10.93 -7.82 -6.10
CA ASN A 43 11.98 -8.29 -6.99
C ASN A 43 11.54 -9.50 -7.82
N ASN A 44 10.83 -10.46 -7.21
CA ASN A 44 10.26 -11.60 -7.93
C ASN A 44 9.29 -11.16 -9.05
N ALA A 45 8.41 -10.19 -8.76
CA ALA A 45 7.51 -9.64 -9.77
C ALA A 45 8.28 -8.95 -10.91
N LEU A 46 9.27 -8.11 -10.60
CA LEU A 46 10.07 -7.42 -11.62
C LEU A 46 10.90 -8.38 -12.49
N GLN A 47 11.45 -9.44 -11.90
CA GLN A 47 12.21 -10.46 -12.63
C GLN A 47 11.32 -11.34 -13.51
N SER A 48 10.16 -11.76 -12.99
CA SER A 48 9.19 -12.55 -13.78
C SER A 48 8.60 -11.77 -14.95
N LEU A 49 8.50 -10.44 -14.85
CA LEU A 49 8.12 -9.55 -15.95
C LEU A 49 9.29 -9.24 -16.91
N GLY A 50 10.50 -9.71 -16.62
CA GLY A 50 11.70 -9.48 -17.44
C GLY A 50 12.26 -8.05 -17.35
N ILE A 51 11.82 -7.25 -16.37
CA ILE A 51 12.24 -5.85 -16.19
C ILE A 51 13.67 -5.77 -15.65
N THR A 52 14.03 -6.71 -14.76
CA THR A 52 15.38 -6.81 -14.20
C THR A 52 15.85 -8.26 -14.26
N ARG A 53 17.17 -8.47 -14.41
CA ARG A 53 17.79 -9.81 -14.32
C ARG A 53 18.25 -10.12 -12.92
N ASP A 54 18.74 -9.10 -12.20
CA ASP A 54 19.26 -9.22 -10.84
C ASP A 54 18.29 -8.60 -9.84
N ALA A 55 18.45 -8.96 -8.56
CA ALA A 55 17.67 -8.38 -7.48
C ALA A 55 18.08 -6.92 -7.23
N ILE A 56 17.09 -6.03 -7.14
CA ILE A 56 17.31 -4.63 -6.82
C ILE A 56 17.44 -4.50 -5.29
N PRO A 57 18.49 -3.85 -4.78
CA PRO A 57 18.77 -3.76 -3.34
C PRO A 57 17.99 -2.59 -2.69
N TRP A 58 16.66 -2.68 -2.72
CA TRP A 58 15.73 -1.62 -2.31
C TRP A 58 16.01 -1.01 -0.93
N LEU A 59 16.48 -1.80 0.03
CA LEU A 59 16.69 -1.37 1.41
C LEU A 59 18.17 -1.09 1.74
N ILE A 60 19.08 -1.23 0.78
CA ILE A 60 20.52 -1.02 0.96
C ILE A 60 20.93 0.33 0.38
N GLU A 61 20.45 0.65 -0.83
CA GLU A 61 20.76 1.92 -1.48
C GLU A 61 19.87 3.03 -0.92
N GLY A 62 20.48 4.12 -0.44
CA GLY A 62 19.76 5.18 0.29
C GLY A 62 18.58 5.81 -0.46
N HIS A 63 18.71 6.04 -1.76
CA HIS A 63 17.63 6.60 -2.58
C HIS A 63 16.47 5.60 -2.76
N LEU A 64 16.79 4.33 -3.03
CA LEU A 64 15.76 3.29 -3.15
C LEU A 64 15.09 3.00 -1.81
N ALA A 65 15.84 3.04 -0.71
CA ALA A 65 15.32 2.84 0.63
C ALA A 65 14.33 3.93 1.00
N PHE A 66 14.65 5.18 0.67
CA PHE A 66 13.72 6.29 0.84
C PHE A 66 12.41 6.08 0.07
N ILE A 67 12.49 5.64 -1.19
CA ILE A 67 11.30 5.34 -2.00
C ILE A 67 10.50 4.19 -1.38
N ALA A 68 11.15 3.08 -1.02
CA ALA A 68 10.50 1.91 -0.45
C ALA A 68 9.78 2.24 0.87
N ILE A 69 10.43 2.98 1.76
CA ILE A 69 9.84 3.44 3.02
C ILE A 69 8.70 4.43 2.76
N SER A 70 8.87 5.36 1.81
CA SER A 70 7.81 6.31 1.44
C SER A 70 6.56 5.62 0.90
N ILE A 71 6.72 4.55 0.09
CA ILE A 71 5.60 3.75 -0.41
C ILE A 71 4.85 3.10 0.77
N ALA A 72 5.57 2.52 1.73
CA ALA A 72 4.98 1.90 2.91
C ALA A 72 4.21 2.93 3.76
N GLU A 73 4.80 4.10 3.97
CA GLU A 73 4.19 5.21 4.73
C GLU A 73 2.93 5.71 4.01
N ILE A 74 3.04 6.09 2.73
CA ILE A 74 1.91 6.58 1.93
C ILE A 74 0.78 5.56 1.94
N TRP A 75 1.06 4.26 1.79
CA TRP A 75 0.03 3.22 1.85
C TRP A 75 -0.69 3.20 3.19
N SER A 76 0.03 3.37 4.30
CA SER A 76 -0.56 3.43 5.65
C SER A 76 -1.36 4.72 5.88
N SER A 77 -0.78 5.89 5.59
CA SER A 77 -1.44 7.18 5.86
C SER A 77 -2.62 7.44 4.93
N THR A 78 -2.59 6.95 3.68
CA THR A 78 -3.68 7.15 2.70
C THR A 78 -5.01 6.60 3.20
N ALA A 79 -5.02 5.49 3.93
CA ALA A 79 -6.24 4.93 4.52
C ALA A 79 -6.93 5.92 5.47
N ILE A 80 -6.15 6.62 6.30
CA ILE A 80 -6.66 7.60 7.25
C ILE A 80 -7.24 8.81 6.50
N PHE A 81 -6.48 9.37 5.55
CA PHE A 81 -6.94 10.52 4.78
C PHE A 81 -8.18 10.21 3.94
N ALA A 82 -8.26 9.03 3.32
CA ALA A 82 -9.42 8.62 2.55
C ALA A 82 -10.70 8.60 3.40
N ILE A 83 -10.61 8.15 4.66
CA ILE A 83 -11.75 8.17 5.60
C ILE A 83 -12.12 9.59 5.99
N LEU A 84 -11.14 10.45 6.29
CA LEU A 84 -11.39 11.85 6.63
C LEU A 84 -12.11 12.59 5.49
N ILE A 85 -11.66 12.37 4.25
CA ILE A 85 -12.29 12.94 3.06
C ILE A 85 -13.71 12.39 2.89
N LEU A 86 -13.91 11.07 3.03
CA LEU A 86 -15.23 10.46 2.93
C LEU A 86 -16.19 10.97 4.01
N ALA A 87 -15.71 11.10 5.25
CA ALA A 87 -16.49 11.65 6.36
C ALA A 87 -16.87 13.12 6.11
N GLY A 88 -15.93 13.92 5.60
CA GLY A 88 -16.20 15.31 5.21
C GLY A 88 -17.21 15.43 4.08
N LEU A 89 -17.15 14.54 3.08
CA LEU A 89 -18.10 14.51 1.97
C LEU A 89 -19.50 14.13 2.43
N LEU A 90 -19.63 13.16 3.35
CA LEU A 90 -20.91 12.73 3.90
C LEU A 90 -21.52 13.73 4.89
N ALA A 91 -20.71 14.63 5.45
CA ALA A 91 -21.18 15.67 6.37
C ALA A 91 -21.77 16.89 5.65
N MET A 92 -21.58 17.02 4.34
CA MET A 92 -22.23 18.07 3.55
C MET A 92 -23.73 17.74 3.36
N PRO A 93 -24.64 18.67 3.69
CA PRO A 93 -26.09 18.46 3.58
C PRO A 93 -26.58 18.34 2.13
#